data_AF-A0A3D4W1N7-F1
#
_entry.id   AF-A0A3D4W1N7-F1
#
_cell.length_a   1.000
_cell.length_b   1.000
_cell.length_c   1.000
_cell.angle_alpha   90.00
_cell.angle_beta   90.00
_cell.angle_gamma   90.00
#
_symmetry.space_group_name_H-M   'P 1'
#
loop_
_entity.id
_entity.type
_entity.pdbx_description
1 polymer ?
#
loop_
_entity_poly.entity_id
_entity_poly.type
_entity_poly.pdbx_seq_one_letter_code
_entity_poly.pdbx_strand_id
1 'polypeptide(L)'
;MKLKFTHKTWYFFLLCAAAASMLNGFAVLGGMDFSFLEMVAFCITGITILFLAAEKGSDPKDKRSYFLIFVLLMLSYVLNGWAAYLFSALVWPALLALEYQKGRPIQRQLQLVGAAEAFHLLFVLLTVYGGMAGLSFWANLLWVLLACARGWAALSLYKMQEEDA
;
A
#
# COMPACT_ATOMS: atom_id res chain seq x y z
N MET A 1 -13.02 -14.57 -25.74
CA MET A 1 -13.66 -13.56 -24.89
C MET A 1 -12.60 -12.58 -24.41
N LYS A 2 -12.71 -11.28 -24.73
CA LYS A 2 -11.80 -10.25 -24.19
C LYS A 2 -12.25 -9.95 -22.76
N LEU A 3 -11.59 -10.52 -21.75
CA LEU A 3 -11.75 -10.06 -20.37
C LEU A 3 -11.13 -8.66 -20.29
N LYS A 4 -11.95 -7.61 -20.46
CA LYS A 4 -11.55 -6.23 -20.17
C LYS A 4 -11.52 -6.08 -18.65
N PHE A 5 -10.44 -6.50 -18.01
CA PHE A 5 -10.22 -6.18 -16.60
C PHE A 5 -9.88 -4.69 -16.49
N THR A 6 -10.88 -3.89 -16.14
CA THR A 6 -10.80 -2.43 -16.02
C THR A 6 -10.00 -2.03 -14.79
N HIS A 7 -9.36 -0.86 -14.78
CA HIS A 7 -8.70 -0.22 -13.63
C HIS A 7 -9.50 -0.35 -12.32
N LYS A 8 -10.83 -0.30 -12.40
CA LYS A 8 -11.78 -0.55 -11.31
C LYS A 8 -11.55 -1.85 -10.55
N THR A 9 -11.33 -2.96 -11.26
CA THR A 9 -11.08 -4.28 -10.65
C THR A 9 -9.77 -4.30 -9.88
N TRP A 10 -8.74 -3.62 -10.41
CA TRP A 10 -7.43 -3.53 -9.75
C TRP A 10 -7.49 -2.64 -8.50
N TYR A 11 -8.15 -1.48 -8.56
CA TYR A 11 -8.34 -0.66 -7.36
C TYR A 11 -9.21 -1.33 -6.29
N PHE A 12 -10.17 -2.17 -6.68
CA PHE A 12 -10.90 -3.02 -5.74
C PHE A 12 -9.98 -4.02 -5.02
N PHE A 13 -9.04 -4.64 -5.74
CA PHE A 13 -8.05 -5.51 -5.10
C PHE A 13 -7.14 -4.76 -4.12
N LEU A 14 -6.74 -3.51 -4.40
CA LEU A 14 -6.04 -2.68 -3.42
C LEU A 14 -6.87 -2.40 -2.17
N LEU A 15 -8.19 -2.19 -2.32
CA LEU A 15 -9.09 -2.03 -1.20
C LEU A 15 -9.17 -3.31 -0.37
N CYS A 16 -9.24 -4.49 -1.01
CA CYS A 16 -9.19 -5.78 -0.31
C CYS A 16 -7.86 -5.99 0.42
N ALA A 17 -6.73 -5.62 -0.17
CA ALA A 17 -5.42 -5.69 0.47
C ALA A 17 -5.35 -4.78 1.71
N ALA A 18 -5.84 -3.55 1.61
CA ALA A 18 -5.92 -2.63 2.74
C ALA A 18 -6.84 -3.16 3.86
N ALA A 19 -7.98 -3.78 3.50
CA ALA A 19 -8.89 -4.39 4.46
C ALA A 19 -8.26 -5.60 5.18
N ALA A 20 -7.53 -6.45 4.45
CA ALA A 20 -6.81 -7.59 5.04
C ALA A 20 -5.73 -7.12 6.03
N SER A 21 -4.96 -6.08 5.66
CA SER A 21 -3.95 -5.50 6.55
C SER A 21 -4.55 -4.81 7.77
N MET A 22 -5.67 -4.11 7.60
CA MET A 22 -6.42 -3.51 8.71
C MET A 22 -6.90 -4.57 9.70
N LEU A 23 -7.41 -5.70 9.22
CA LEU A 23 -7.91 -6.80 10.05
C LEU A 23 -6.78 -7.44 10.86
N ASN A 24 -5.59 -7.57 10.27
CA ASN A 24 -4.40 -7.97 11.01
C ASN A 24 -4.01 -6.93 12.07
N GLY A 25 -3.97 -5.64 11.73
CA GLY A 25 -3.62 -4.58 12.69
C GLY A 25 -4.54 -4.58 13.92
N PHE A 26 -5.85 -4.80 13.75
CA PHE A 26 -6.78 -4.95 14.87
C PHE A 26 -6.52 -6.21 15.70
N ALA A 27 -6.18 -7.33 15.05
CA ALA A 27 -5.84 -8.55 15.75
C ALA A 27 -4.60 -8.36 16.63
N VAL A 28 -3.56 -7.69 16.11
CA VAL A 28 -2.31 -7.43 16.85
C VAL A 28 -2.56 -6.55 18.07
N LEU A 29 -3.48 -5.57 17.99
CA LEU A 29 -3.91 -4.80 19.15
C LEU A 29 -4.64 -5.64 20.20
N GLY A 30 -5.34 -6.70 19.79
CA GLY A 30 -5.96 -7.69 20.66
C GLY A 30 -5.02 -8.79 21.16
N GLY A 31 -3.72 -8.73 20.83
CA GLY A 31 -2.73 -9.74 21.19
C GLY A 31 -2.73 -11.00 20.31
N MET A 32 -3.46 -10.99 19.19
CA MET A 32 -3.47 -12.06 18.19
C MET A 32 -2.64 -11.67 16.97
N ASP A 33 -1.86 -12.59 16.41
CA ASP A 33 -1.06 -12.31 15.20
C ASP A 33 -1.60 -13.12 14.01
N PHE A 34 -2.15 -12.43 13.01
CA PHE A 34 -2.56 -13.01 11.74
C PHE A 34 -1.59 -12.63 10.62
N SER A 35 -0.31 -12.91 10.81
CA SER A 35 0.74 -12.75 9.80
C SER A 35 0.38 -13.31 8.41
N PHE A 36 -0.50 -14.31 8.32
CA PHE A 36 -1.07 -14.79 7.05
C PHE A 36 -1.83 -13.72 6.27
N LEU A 37 -2.63 -12.88 6.94
CA LEU A 37 -3.40 -11.81 6.30
C LEU A 37 -2.50 -10.74 5.69
N GLU A 38 -1.34 -10.47 6.31
CA GLU A 38 -0.33 -9.57 5.73
C GLU A 38 0.32 -10.18 4.49
N MET A 39 0.59 -11.49 4.50
CA MET A 39 1.07 -12.19 3.31
C MET A 39 0.05 -12.12 2.16
N VAL A 40 -1.24 -12.30 2.48
CA VAL A 40 -2.32 -12.15 1.50
C VAL A 40 -2.41 -10.72 0.99
N ALA A 41 -2.38 -9.72 1.88
CA ALA A 41 -2.40 -8.30 1.52
C ALA A 41 -1.23 -7.95 0.58
N PHE A 42 -0.02 -8.38 0.93
CA PHE A 42 1.19 -8.20 0.13
C PHE A 42 1.04 -8.82 -1.26
N CYS A 43 0.59 -10.08 -1.35
CA CYS A 43 0.38 -10.77 -2.61
C CYS A 43 -0.67 -10.06 -3.49
N ILE A 44 -1.80 -9.65 -2.90
CA ILE A 44 -2.85 -8.92 -3.63
C ILE A 44 -2.31 -7.58 -4.15
N THR A 45 -1.57 -6.83 -3.34
CA THR A 45 -0.93 -5.58 -3.79
C THR A 45 0.06 -5.83 -4.92
N GLY A 46 0.91 -6.87 -4.82
CA GLY A 46 1.87 -7.21 -5.87
C GLY A 46 1.20 -7.59 -7.20
N ILE A 47 0.19 -8.46 -7.15
CA ILE A 47 -0.61 -8.86 -8.32
C ILE A 47 -1.25 -7.62 -8.96
N THR A 48 -1.87 -6.77 -8.15
CA THR A 48 -2.52 -5.55 -8.65
C THR A 48 -1.54 -4.66 -9.41
N ILE A 49 -0.36 -4.37 -8.83
CA ILE A 49 0.62 -3.47 -9.46
C ILE A 49 1.14 -4.08 -10.77
N LEU A 50 1.36 -5.40 -10.82
CA LEU A 50 1.73 -6.08 -12.07
C LEU A 50 0.68 -5.94 -13.15
N PHE A 51 -0.60 -6.10 -12.81
CA PHE A 51 -1.67 -5.96 -13.78
C PHE A 51 -1.88 -4.52 -14.24
N LEU A 52 -1.69 -3.53 -13.37
CA LEU A 52 -1.62 -2.12 -13.76
C LEU A 52 -0.46 -1.84 -14.73
N ALA A 53 0.71 -2.47 -14.52
CA ALA A 53 1.84 -2.37 -15.43
C ALA A 53 1.61 -3.09 -16.78
N ALA A 54 0.88 -4.22 -16.77
CA ALA A 54 0.63 -5.07 -17.92
C ALA A 54 -0.51 -4.56 -18.83
N GLU A 55 -1.21 -3.49 -18.44
CA GLU A 55 -2.37 -3.01 -19.15
C GLU A 55 -2.07 -2.66 -20.62
N LYS A 56 -2.96 -3.06 -21.52
CA LYS A 56 -2.77 -2.86 -22.96
C LYS A 56 -3.26 -1.47 -23.36
N GLY A 57 -2.32 -0.58 -23.73
CA GLY A 57 -2.63 0.77 -24.23
C GLY A 57 -2.14 1.93 -23.34
N SER A 58 -1.62 1.64 -22.13
CA SER A 58 -0.97 2.66 -21.29
C SER A 58 0.39 3.09 -21.85
N ASP A 59 0.78 4.35 -21.56
CA ASP A 59 2.06 4.93 -21.98
C ASP A 59 3.22 4.05 -21.48
N PRO A 60 4.23 3.73 -22.33
CA PRO A 60 5.42 2.99 -21.92
C PRO A 60 6.09 3.51 -20.64
N LYS A 61 6.02 4.83 -20.37
CA LYS A 61 6.56 5.44 -19.15
C LYS A 61 5.82 4.99 -17.91
N ASP A 62 4.49 4.96 -17.95
CA ASP A 62 3.66 4.56 -16.81
C ASP A 62 3.82 3.08 -16.49
N LYS A 63 3.89 2.23 -17.52
CA LYS A 63 4.16 0.79 -17.37
C LYS A 63 5.46 0.54 -16.64
N ARG A 64 6.51 1.24 -17.07
CA ARG A 64 7.82 1.17 -16.42
C ARG A 64 7.72 1.61 -14.96
N SER A 65 7.00 2.69 -14.67
CA SER A 65 6.84 3.18 -13.30
C SER A 65 6.08 2.21 -12.40
N TYR A 66 4.97 1.62 -12.83
CA TYR A 66 4.28 0.58 -12.05
C TYR A 66 5.14 -0.66 -11.88
N PHE A 67 5.86 -1.09 -12.93
CA PHE A 67 6.79 -2.21 -12.81
C PHE A 67 7.92 -1.92 -11.82
N LEU A 68 8.43 -0.69 -11.77
CA LEU A 68 9.43 -0.28 -10.78
C LEU A 68 8.86 -0.31 -9.35
N ILE A 69 7.61 0.11 -9.15
CA ILE A 69 6.94 0.00 -7.84
C ILE A 69 6.75 -1.47 -7.45
N PHE A 70 6.43 -2.35 -8.40
CA PHE A 70 6.38 -3.78 -8.14
C PHE A 70 7.75 -4.34 -7.72
N VAL A 71 8.82 -3.96 -8.43
CA VAL A 71 10.19 -4.34 -8.04
C VAL A 71 10.55 -3.79 -6.66
N LEU A 72 10.14 -2.57 -6.33
CA LEU A 72 10.32 -1.96 -5.00
C LEU A 72 9.64 -2.79 -3.91
N LEU A 73 8.41 -3.24 -4.16
CA LEU A 73 7.66 -4.14 -3.26
C LEU A 73 8.34 -5.50 -3.11
N MET A 74 8.90 -6.07 -4.19
CA MET A 74 9.66 -7.33 -4.09
C MET A 74 10.96 -7.13 -3.32
N LEU A 75 11.66 -6.02 -3.53
CA LEU A 75 12.86 -5.68 -2.76
C LEU A 75 12.54 -5.52 -1.27
N SER A 76 11.38 -4.97 -0.90
CA SER A 76 11.00 -4.88 0.51
C SER A 76 10.81 -6.25 1.17
N TYR A 77 10.54 -7.30 0.40
CA TYR A 77 10.43 -8.68 0.91
C TYR A 77 11.78 -9.41 0.94
N VAL A 78 12.63 -9.19 -0.07
CA VAL A 78 13.93 -9.88 -0.19
C VAL A 78 15.00 -9.27 0.72
N LEU A 79 14.91 -7.96 0.98
CA LEU A 79 15.84 -7.28 1.88
C LEU A 79 15.49 -7.56 3.34
N ASN A 80 16.50 -7.56 4.21
CA ASN A 80 16.33 -7.74 5.64
C ASN A 80 16.61 -6.44 6.40
N GLY A 81 15.96 -6.30 7.55
CA GLY A 81 16.17 -5.20 8.49
C GLY A 81 15.55 -3.86 8.08
N TRP A 82 16.17 -2.75 8.48
CA TRP A 82 15.60 -1.40 8.33
C TRP A 82 15.28 -1.01 6.88
N ALA A 83 16.06 -1.52 5.92
CA ALA A 83 15.85 -1.26 4.50
C ALA A 83 14.51 -1.84 4.00
N ALA A 84 14.12 -3.03 4.49
CA ALA A 84 12.85 -3.67 4.13
C ALA A 84 11.65 -2.78 4.48
N TYR A 85 11.65 -2.21 5.68
CA TYR A 85 10.60 -1.31 6.14
C TYR A 85 10.55 -0.02 5.31
N LEU A 86 11.72 0.54 4.96
CA LEU A 86 11.79 1.76 4.15
C LEU A 86 11.24 1.52 2.74
N PHE A 87 11.59 0.42 2.09
CA PHE A 87 11.06 0.11 0.76
C PHE A 87 9.57 -0.17 0.77
N SER A 88 9.06 -0.90 1.78
CA SER A 88 7.63 -1.17 1.94
C SER A 88 6.84 0.12 2.14
N ALA A 89 7.34 1.03 2.98
CA ALA A 89 6.71 2.32 3.26
C ALA A 89 6.61 3.23 2.03
N LEU A 90 7.48 3.04 1.03
CA LEU A 90 7.49 3.84 -0.21
C LEU A 90 6.51 3.33 -1.27
N VAL A 91 6.04 2.08 -1.21
CA VAL A 91 5.20 1.48 -2.25
C VAL A 91 3.90 2.25 -2.44
N TRP A 92 3.18 2.53 -1.35
CA TRP A 92 1.89 3.23 -1.39
C TRP A 92 2.02 4.70 -1.80
N PRO A 93 2.94 5.51 -1.21
CA PRO A 93 3.19 6.87 -1.67
C PRO A 93 3.63 6.94 -3.13
N ALA A 94 4.48 6.01 -3.59
CA ALA A 94 4.91 5.97 -5.00
C ALA A 94 3.73 5.68 -5.94
N LEU A 95 2.85 4.73 -5.58
CA LEU A 95 1.65 4.40 -6.35
C LEU A 95 0.70 5.60 -6.44
N LEU A 96 0.44 6.26 -5.32
CA LEU A 96 -0.41 7.46 -5.28
C LEU A 96 0.23 8.65 -5.99
N ALA A 97 1.55 8.80 -5.95
CA ALA A 97 2.24 9.85 -6.68
C ALA A 97 2.10 9.69 -8.20
N LEU A 98 2.16 8.45 -8.71
CA LEU A 98 1.89 8.18 -10.13
C LEU A 98 0.46 8.52 -10.51
N GLU A 99 -0.52 8.12 -9.71
CA GLU A 99 -1.93 8.44 -9.96
C GLU A 99 -2.21 9.95 -9.87
N TYR A 100 -1.49 10.67 -9.00
CA TYR A 100 -1.57 12.13 -8.91
C TYR A 100 -0.99 12.81 -10.16
N GLN A 101 0.14 12.32 -10.68
CA GLN A 101 0.73 12.83 -11.94
C GLN A 101 -0.18 12.63 -13.15
N LYS A 102 -1.08 11.66 -13.12
CA LYS A 102 -2.13 11.45 -14.14
C LYS A 102 -3.30 12.44 -14.05
N GLY A 103 -3.24 13.42 -13.13
CA GLY A 103 -4.25 14.46 -12.98
C GLY A 103 -5.39 14.12 -12.02
N ARG A 104 -5.30 12.99 -11.29
CA ARG A 104 -6.32 12.66 -10.26
C ARG A 104 -6.17 13.59 -9.05
N PRO A 105 -7.28 14.16 -8.52
CA PRO A 105 -7.23 15.08 -7.37
C PRO A 105 -7.05 14.34 -6.03
N ILE A 106 -6.00 13.52 -5.90
CA ILE A 106 -5.70 12.69 -4.72
C ILE A 106 -4.57 13.26 -3.83
N GLN A 107 -4.30 14.57 -3.93
CA GLN A 107 -3.21 15.23 -3.21
C GLN A 107 -3.30 15.04 -1.68
N ARG A 108 -4.51 15.12 -1.12
CA ARG A 108 -4.74 14.96 0.32
C ARG A 108 -4.47 13.53 0.78
N GLN A 109 -4.90 12.56 0.01
CA GLN A 109 -4.70 11.13 0.26
C GLN A 109 -3.22 10.77 0.18
N LEU A 110 -2.50 11.31 -0.82
CA LEU A 110 -1.04 11.15 -0.94
C LEU A 110 -0.31 11.73 0.28
N GLN A 111 -0.65 12.94 0.72
CA GLN A 111 -0.03 13.57 1.89
C GLN A 111 -0.30 12.77 3.17
N LEU A 112 -1.52 12.28 3.36
CA LEU A 112 -1.90 11.52 4.55
C LEU A 112 -1.25 10.15 4.59
N VAL A 113 -1.29 9.40 3.48
CA VAL A 113 -0.61 8.10 3.39
C VAL A 113 0.89 8.30 3.53
N GLY A 114 1.49 9.26 2.83
CA GLY A 114 2.92 9.56 2.94
C GLY A 114 3.36 9.95 4.36
N ALA A 115 2.59 10.80 5.05
CA ALA A 115 2.87 11.16 6.43
C ALA A 115 2.69 9.97 7.37
N ALA A 116 1.60 9.20 7.23
CA ALA A 116 1.33 8.03 8.07
C ALA A 116 2.39 6.94 7.89
N GLU A 117 2.86 6.68 6.67
CA GLU A 117 3.97 5.75 6.39
C GLU A 117 5.25 6.21 7.07
N ALA A 118 5.58 7.51 7.00
CA ALA A 118 6.78 8.06 7.63
C ALA A 118 6.72 7.96 9.16
N PHE A 119 5.58 8.30 9.76
CA PHE A 119 5.37 8.19 11.22
C PHE A 119 5.40 6.73 11.68
N HIS A 120 4.72 5.84 10.97
CA HIS A 120 4.73 4.42 11.29
C HIS A 120 6.14 3.82 11.18
N LEU A 121 6.86 4.11 10.08
CA LEU A 121 8.24 3.69 9.88
C LEU A 121 9.15 4.16 11.02
N LEU A 122 9.05 5.44 11.41
CA LEU A 122 9.81 5.98 12.52
C LEU A 122 9.54 5.20 13.82
N PHE A 123 8.27 4.96 14.15
CA PHE A 123 7.91 4.25 15.37
C PHE A 123 8.37 2.79 15.36
N VAL A 124 8.25 2.10 14.22
CA VAL A 124 8.76 0.73 14.07
C VAL A 124 10.27 0.69 14.24
N LEU A 125 11.02 1.61 13.62
CA LEU A 125 12.47 1.66 13.76
C LEU A 125 12.91 1.99 15.20
N LEU A 126 12.23 2.92 15.87
CA LEU A 126 12.48 3.24 17.27
C LEU A 126 12.14 2.08 18.22
N THR A 127 11.11 1.30 17.90
CA THR A 127 10.72 0.13 18.69
C THR A 127 11.71 -1.04 18.50
N VAL A 128 12.04 -1.36 17.24
CA VAL A 128 12.87 -2.53 16.88
C VAL A 128 14.36 -2.27 17.08
N TYR A 129 14.85 -1.10 16.67
CA TYR A 129 16.28 -0.74 16.73
C TYR A 129 16.62 0.22 17.85
N GLY A 130 15.67 1.08 18.27
CA GLY A 130 15.88 2.05 19.35
C GLY A 130 15.66 1.48 20.76
N GLY A 131 15.25 0.22 20.90
CA GLY A 131 15.02 -0.44 22.20
C GLY A 131 13.82 0.09 22.99
N MET A 132 12.98 0.93 22.39
CA MET A 132 11.84 1.56 23.06
C MET A 132 10.58 0.68 22.98
N ALA A 133 10.56 -0.40 23.75
CA ALA A 133 9.43 -1.34 23.78
C ALA A 133 8.06 -0.69 24.09
N GLY A 134 8.05 0.42 24.85
CA GLY A 134 6.84 1.19 25.16
C GLY A 134 6.17 1.83 23.94
N LEU A 135 6.86 1.93 22.80
CA LEU A 135 6.31 2.43 21.54
C LEU A 135 5.60 1.35 20.72
N SER A 136 5.72 0.06 21.08
CA SER A 136 5.11 -1.05 20.33
C SER A 136 3.59 -0.91 20.18
N PHE A 137 2.90 -0.57 21.27
CA PHE A 137 1.46 -0.29 21.22
C PHE A 137 1.13 0.84 20.23
N TRP A 138 1.88 1.94 20.28
CA TRP A 138 1.68 3.09 19.40
C TRP A 138 2.02 2.78 17.95
N ALA A 139 3.05 1.97 17.69
CA ALA A 139 3.40 1.49 16.36
C ALA A 139 2.25 0.64 15.77
N ASN A 140 1.69 -0.28 16.54
CA ASN A 140 0.56 -1.10 16.12
C ASN A 140 -0.72 -0.26 15.89
N LEU A 141 -0.97 0.76 16.72
CA LEU A 141 -2.08 1.69 16.51
C LEU A 141 -1.90 2.51 15.22
N LEU A 142 -0.68 3.04 15.00
CA LEU A 142 -0.35 3.76 13.77
C LEU A 142 -0.47 2.89 12.54
N TRP A 143 -0.15 1.60 12.64
CA TRP A 143 -0.35 0.64 11.56
C TRP A 143 -1.82 0.51 11.15
N VAL A 144 -2.73 0.40 12.12
CA VAL A 144 -4.18 0.37 11.85
C VAL A 144 -4.64 1.66 11.16
N LEU A 145 -4.21 2.82 11.68
CA LEU A 145 -4.54 4.11 11.08
C LEU A 145 -3.98 4.25 9.66
N LEU A 146 -2.78 3.73 9.42
CA LEU A 146 -2.16 3.67 8.09
C LEU A 146 -2.95 2.76 7.15
N ALA A 147 -3.40 1.59 7.60
CA ALA A 147 -4.24 0.70 6.81
C ALA A 147 -5.57 1.38 6.44
N CYS A 148 -6.16 2.16 7.36
CA CYS A 148 -7.33 3.00 7.07
C CYS A 148 -7.02 4.08 6.01
N ALA A 149 -5.87 4.76 6.10
CA ALA A 149 -5.46 5.76 5.12
C ALA A 149 -5.24 5.15 3.72
N ARG A 150 -4.59 3.97 3.65
CA ARG A 150 -4.42 3.18 2.42
C ARG A 150 -5.77 2.75 1.84
N GLY A 151 -6.69 2.28 2.69
CA GLY A 151 -8.04 1.92 2.31
C GLY A 151 -8.85 3.10 1.77
N TRP A 152 -8.74 4.28 2.39
CA TRP A 152 -9.37 5.49 1.88
C TRP A 152 -8.80 5.94 0.54
N ALA A 153 -7.48 5.85 0.37
CA ALA A 153 -6.84 6.15 -0.91
C ALA A 153 -7.30 5.19 -2.01
N ALA A 154 -7.32 3.88 -1.75
CA ALA A 154 -7.84 2.87 -2.69
C ALA A 154 -9.31 3.10 -3.03
N LEU A 155 -10.15 3.41 -2.04
CA LEU A 155 -11.57 3.73 -2.25
C LEU A 155 -11.75 4.98 -3.11
N SER A 156 -10.92 6.00 -2.91
CA SER A 156 -10.99 7.22 -3.73
C SER A 156 -10.61 6.95 -5.20
N LEU A 157 -9.58 6.13 -5.44
CA LEU A 157 -9.21 5.68 -6.79
C LEU A 157 -10.31 4.84 -7.44
N TYR A 158 -10.92 3.94 -6.67
CA TYR A 158 -12.04 3.12 -7.13
C TYR A 158 -13.25 3.97 -7.53
N LYS A 159 -13.64 4.94 -6.71
CA LYS A 159 -14.79 5.84 -6.98
C LYS A 159 -14.57 6.71 -8.21
N MET A 160 -13.37 7.28 -8.36
CA MET A 160 -13.05 8.10 -9.55
C MET A 160 -13.21 7.30 -10.85
N GLN A 161 -12.91 6.00 -10.84
CA GLN A 161 -13.15 5.14 -12.00
C GLN A 161 -14.62 4.80 -12.26
N GLU A 162 -15.52 5.00 -11.30
CA GLU A 162 -16.97 4.91 -11.56
C GLU A 162 -17.51 6.16 -12.24
N GLU A 163 -16.92 7.33 -11.98
CA GLU A 163 -17.31 8.60 -12.59
C GLU A 163 -16.82 8.75 -14.03
N ASP A 164 -15.68 8.11 -14.37
CA ASP A 164 -15.07 8.12 -15.70
C ASP A 164 -15.72 7.14 -16.72
N ALA A 165 -16.62 6.25 -16.28
CA ALA A 165 -17.16 5.11 -17.05
C ALA A 165 -18.60 5.36 -17.57
#